data_AF-A0A832JSU2-F1
#
_entry.id   AF-A0A832JSU2-F1
#
_cell.length_a   1.000
_cell.length_b   1.000
_cell.length_c   1.000
_cell.angle_alpha   90.00
_cell.angle_beta   90.00
_cell.angle_gamma   90.00
#
_symmetry.space_group_name_H-M   'P 1'
#
loop_
_entity.id
_entity.type
_entity.pdbx_description
1 polymer ?
#
loop_
_entity_poly.entity_id
_entity_poly.type
_entity_poly.pdbx_seq_one_letter_code
_entity_poly.pdbx_strand_id
1 'polypeptide(L)'
;REGVVLGSAGSYSLVDVGLREPLMVEGACRVGERVIVRLGDKPRIVSRGEIPYYWGYSVVSVSDLRSALRLYEGYLKVGTSRLGTPLREVAVELASSARERGRVALFFGEREKGLFELAAEEGLNAMEEFDYIVNLVPKQGSFTIRTEEAVPIALALLDFILAD
;
A
#
# COMPACT_ATOMS: atom_id res chain seq x y z
N ARG A 1 11.09 -13.83 -10.63
CA ARG A 1 11.05 -12.78 -11.66
C ARG A 1 9.61 -12.52 -12.04
N GLU A 2 9.22 -11.30 -12.39
CA GLU A 2 7.94 -11.07 -13.07
C GLU A 2 8.08 -11.44 -14.55
N GLY A 3 6.98 -11.83 -15.16
CA GLY A 3 6.94 -12.12 -16.59
C GLY A 3 5.54 -12.02 -17.17
N VAL A 4 5.47 -12.04 -18.50
CA VAL A 4 4.21 -11.97 -19.26
C VAL A 4 4.05 -13.27 -20.06
N VAL A 5 2.87 -13.87 -19.97
CA VAL A 5 2.54 -15.09 -20.71
C VAL A 5 2.40 -14.78 -22.19
N LEU A 6 3.22 -15.42 -23.03
CA LEU A 6 3.21 -15.30 -24.49
C LEU A 6 2.33 -16.36 -25.17
N GLY A 7 2.20 -17.53 -24.53
CA GLY A 7 1.45 -18.66 -25.05
C GLY A 7 1.14 -19.66 -23.94
N SER A 8 0.08 -20.46 -24.11
CA SER A 8 -0.26 -21.53 -23.18
C SER A 8 -0.67 -22.79 -23.95
N ALA A 9 -0.15 -23.94 -23.54
CA ALA A 9 -0.44 -25.23 -24.14
C ALA A 9 -0.52 -26.31 -23.06
N GLY A 10 -1.70 -26.92 -22.90
CA GLY A 10 -1.94 -27.92 -21.85
C GLY A 10 -1.68 -27.34 -20.46
N SER A 11 -0.82 -27.99 -19.68
CA SER A 11 -0.42 -27.59 -18.32
C SER A 11 0.77 -26.64 -18.26
N TYR A 12 1.20 -26.08 -19.40
CA TYR A 12 2.39 -25.23 -19.48
C TYR A 12 2.10 -23.89 -20.14
N SER A 13 2.87 -22.88 -19.73
CA SER A 13 2.85 -21.54 -20.32
C SER A 13 4.25 -21.17 -20.80
N LEU A 14 4.34 -20.50 -21.95
CA LEU A 14 5.55 -19.83 -22.43
C LEU A 14 5.55 -18.40 -21.87
N VAL A 15 6.54 -18.04 -21.06
CA VAL A 15 6.57 -16.77 -20.33
C VAL A 15 7.85 -16.00 -20.64
N ASP A 16 7.71 -14.75 -21.06
CA ASP A 16 8.83 -13.81 -21.11
C ASP A 16 9.11 -13.27 -19.70
N VAL A 17 10.28 -13.60 -19.17
CA VAL A 17 10.77 -13.17 -17.85
C VAL A 17 11.97 -12.20 -17.96
N GLY A 18 12.17 -11.57 -19.13
CA GLY A 18 13.30 -10.69 -19.41
C GLY A 18 14.64 -11.42 -19.47
N LEU A 19 14.64 -12.63 -20.01
CA LEU A 19 15.84 -13.39 -20.37
C LEU A 19 16.02 -13.37 -21.90
N ARG A 20 17.12 -13.94 -22.40
CA ARG A 20 17.37 -14.01 -23.86
C ARG A 20 16.29 -14.77 -24.61
N GLU A 21 15.75 -15.83 -23.99
CA GLU A 21 14.67 -16.66 -24.55
C GLU A 21 13.55 -16.81 -23.51
N PRO A 22 12.27 -16.86 -23.94
CA PRO A 22 11.15 -17.14 -23.05
C PRO A 22 11.27 -18.52 -22.41
N LEU A 23 10.72 -18.68 -21.21
CA LEU A 23 10.76 -19.92 -20.46
C LEU A 23 9.43 -20.66 -20.57
N MET A 24 9.51 -21.98 -20.79
CA MET A 24 8.40 -22.87 -20.53
C MET A 24 8.29 -23.13 -19.03
N VAL A 25 7.14 -22.78 -18.45
CA VAL A 25 6.85 -22.93 -17.02
C VAL A 25 5.65 -23.83 -16.81
N GLU A 26 5.67 -24.62 -15.74
CA GLU A 26 4.50 -25.38 -15.31
C GLU A 26 3.43 -24.42 -14.74
N GLY A 27 2.20 -24.56 -15.22
CA GLY A 27 1.07 -23.69 -14.93
C GLY A 27 0.39 -23.18 -16.20
N ALA A 28 -0.93 -23.35 -16.31
CA ALA A 28 -1.72 -22.83 -17.42
C ALA A 28 -2.27 -21.43 -17.05
N CYS A 29 -1.83 -20.41 -17.78
CA CYS A 29 -2.23 -19.03 -17.58
C CYS A 29 -2.74 -18.41 -18.89
N ARG A 30 -3.44 -17.28 -18.79
CA ARG A 30 -3.96 -16.59 -19.98
C ARG A 30 -2.83 -15.83 -20.67
N VAL A 31 -2.82 -15.83 -22.00
CA VAL A 31 -1.90 -14.99 -22.78
C VAL A 31 -2.10 -13.52 -22.39
N GLY A 32 -1.00 -12.79 -22.17
CA GLY A 32 -0.99 -11.42 -21.68
C GLY A 32 -1.07 -11.28 -20.15
N GLU A 33 -1.29 -12.37 -19.41
CA GLU A 33 -1.29 -12.35 -17.95
C GLU A 33 0.12 -12.09 -17.40
N ARG A 34 0.20 -11.22 -16.37
CA ARG A 34 1.45 -10.99 -15.63
C ARG A 34 1.56 -11.99 -14.49
N VAL A 35 2.63 -12.78 -14.51
CA VAL A 35 2.87 -13.86 -13.56
C VAL A 35 4.20 -13.69 -12.84
N ILE A 36 4.36 -14.36 -11.71
CA ILE A 36 5.63 -14.44 -10.99
C ILE A 36 6.20 -15.84 -11.20
N VAL A 37 7.42 -15.90 -11.74
CA VAL A 37 8.11 -17.16 -12.01
C VAL A 37 9.26 -17.32 -11.01
N ARG A 38 9.26 -18.44 -10.29
CA ARG A 38 10.42 -18.90 -9.53
C ARG A 38 11.31 -19.71 -10.48
N LEU A 39 12.55 -19.23 -10.66
CA LEU A 39 13.55 -19.91 -11.48
C LEU A 39 14.17 -21.08 -10.68
N GLY A 40 14.68 -22.06 -11.41
CA GLY A 40 15.32 -23.27 -10.89
C GLY A 40 15.32 -24.38 -11.96
N ASP A 41 15.66 -25.61 -11.58
CA ASP A 41 15.67 -26.75 -12.50
C ASP A 41 14.28 -27.03 -13.10
N LYS A 42 13.22 -26.70 -12.36
CA LYS A 42 11.83 -26.73 -12.81
C LYS A 42 11.18 -25.36 -12.58
N PRO A 43 11.24 -24.45 -13.56
CA PRO A 43 10.59 -23.15 -13.47
C PRO A 43 9.08 -23.30 -13.30
N ARG A 44 8.51 -22.60 -12.32
CA ARG A 44 7.07 -22.64 -12.03
C ARG A 44 6.51 -21.27 -11.69
N ILE A 45 5.22 -21.11 -11.96
CA ILE A 45 4.45 -19.94 -11.52
C ILE A 45 4.22 -20.06 -10.02
N VAL A 46 4.43 -18.96 -9.30
CA VAL A 46 4.27 -18.87 -7.84
C VAL A 46 3.36 -17.71 -7.48
N SER A 47 2.71 -17.81 -6.32
CA SER A 47 1.94 -16.70 -5.78
C SER A 47 2.88 -15.65 -5.15
N ARG A 48 2.40 -14.40 -5.05
CA ARG A 48 3.14 -13.31 -4.38
C ARG A 48 3.47 -13.65 -2.92
N GLY A 49 2.63 -14.44 -2.24
CA GLY A 49 2.86 -14.85 -0.85
C GLY A 49 4.04 -15.81 -0.64
N GLU A 50 4.56 -16.43 -1.71
CA GLU A 50 5.74 -17.30 -1.62
C GLU A 50 7.07 -16.53 -1.64
N ILE A 51 7.04 -15.19 -1.74
CA ILE A 51 8.22 -14.35 -1.90
C ILE A 51 8.58 -13.74 -0.53
N PRO A 52 9.72 -14.09 0.06
CA PRO A 52 10.07 -13.69 1.43
C PRO A 52 10.67 -12.29 1.52
N TYR A 53 10.51 -11.47 0.49
CA TYR A 53 11.07 -10.12 0.39
C TYR A 53 10.15 -9.21 -0.42
N TYR A 54 10.39 -7.91 -0.34
CA TYR A 54 9.57 -6.91 -1.02
C TYR A 54 9.52 -7.14 -2.53
N TRP A 55 8.31 -7.23 -3.07
CA TRP A 55 8.05 -7.52 -4.49
C TRP A 55 7.24 -6.42 -5.18
N GLY A 56 7.46 -5.16 -4.78
CA GLY A 56 6.69 -4.03 -5.28
C GLY A 56 5.29 -3.94 -4.65
N TYR A 57 4.47 -3.03 -5.19
CA TYR A 57 3.13 -2.74 -4.71
C TYR A 57 2.08 -3.00 -5.80
N SER A 58 0.82 -3.12 -5.36
CA SER A 58 -0.35 -3.10 -6.24
C SER A 58 -0.93 -1.69 -6.24
N VAL A 59 -1.40 -1.24 -7.40
CA VAL A 59 -2.14 0.03 -7.53
C VAL A 59 -3.61 -0.30 -7.65
N VAL A 60 -4.43 0.37 -6.84
CA VAL A 60 -5.88 0.30 -6.89
C VAL A 60 -6.40 1.73 -7.05
N SER A 61 -7.39 1.92 -7.92
CA SER A 61 -8.10 3.19 -8.07
C SER A 61 -9.51 3.04 -7.51
N VAL A 62 -9.93 4.00 -6.71
CA VAL A 62 -11.29 4.13 -6.19
C VAL A 62 -11.81 5.53 -6.49
N SER A 63 -13.12 5.72 -6.48
CA SER A 63 -13.76 6.99 -6.86
C SER A 63 -13.75 8.06 -5.77
N ASP A 64 -13.65 7.65 -4.49
CA ASP A 64 -13.94 8.51 -3.35
C ASP A 64 -13.31 7.96 -2.04
N LEU A 65 -13.32 8.79 -0.99
CA LEU A 65 -12.75 8.48 0.32
C LEU A 65 -13.52 7.33 1.00
N ARG A 66 -14.85 7.32 0.92
CA ARG A 66 -15.70 6.24 1.46
C ARG A 66 -15.32 4.88 0.89
N SER A 67 -15.06 4.80 -0.42
CA SER A 67 -14.63 3.58 -1.09
C SER A 67 -13.23 3.15 -0.63
N ALA A 68 -12.31 4.11 -0.44
CA ALA A 68 -11.00 3.83 0.13
C ALA A 68 -11.09 3.29 1.58
N LEU A 69 -11.90 3.92 2.43
CA LEU A 69 -12.11 3.52 3.82
C LEU A 69 -12.69 2.10 3.91
N ARG A 70 -13.66 1.76 3.07
CA ARG A 70 -14.23 0.40 2.96
C ARG A 70 -13.23 -0.63 2.48
N LEU A 71 -12.42 -0.30 1.47
CA LEU A 71 -11.39 -1.20 0.94
C LEU A 71 -10.38 -1.61 2.03
N TYR A 72 -10.12 -0.72 2.99
CA TYR A 72 -9.17 -0.91 4.09
C TYR A 72 -9.85 -1.03 5.46
N GLU A 73 -11.09 -1.52 5.53
CA GLU A 73 -11.86 -1.62 6.80
C GLU A 73 -11.12 -2.43 7.88
N GLY A 74 -10.43 -3.51 7.50
CA GLY A 74 -9.65 -4.37 8.39
C GLY A 74 -8.22 -3.89 8.70
N TYR A 75 -7.85 -2.67 8.29
CA TYR A 75 -6.54 -2.07 8.55
C TYR A 75 -6.66 -1.07 9.70
N LEU A 76 -5.53 -0.75 10.35
CA LEU A 76 -5.43 0.40 11.23
C LEU A 76 -5.40 1.65 10.34
N LYS A 77 -6.49 2.41 10.33
CA LYS A 77 -6.67 3.58 9.46
C LYS A 77 -6.07 4.80 10.15
N VAL A 78 -4.97 5.29 9.60
CA VAL A 78 -4.23 6.46 10.11
C VAL A 78 -4.38 7.60 9.12
N GLY A 79 -5.20 8.59 9.45
CA GLY A 79 -5.30 9.85 8.71
C GLY A 79 -4.12 10.76 9.01
N THR A 80 -3.63 11.47 8.00
CA THR A 80 -2.58 12.49 8.16
C THR A 80 -3.16 13.89 7.97
N SER A 81 -2.94 14.78 8.94
CA SER A 81 -3.45 16.15 8.89
C SER A 81 -2.67 17.08 9.82
N ARG A 82 -2.49 18.34 9.40
CA ARG A 82 -1.93 19.40 10.27
C ARG A 82 -2.79 19.65 11.51
N LEU A 83 -4.09 19.32 11.45
CA LEU A 83 -5.05 19.43 12.55
C LEU A 83 -5.05 18.20 13.47
N GLY A 84 -4.33 17.13 13.11
CA GLY A 84 -4.24 15.93 13.91
C GLY A 84 -3.36 16.08 15.15
N THR A 85 -3.42 15.07 16.03
CA THR A 85 -2.57 14.98 17.22
C THR A 85 -1.11 14.82 16.81
N PRO A 86 -0.15 15.56 17.37
CA PRO A 86 1.27 15.37 17.07
C PRO A 86 1.69 13.90 17.26
N LEU A 87 2.34 13.30 16.26
CA LEU A 87 2.66 11.86 16.27
C LEU A 87 3.36 11.42 17.57
N ARG A 88 4.29 12.23 18.09
CA ARG A 88 5.04 11.95 19.33
C ARG A 88 4.15 11.68 20.54
N GLU A 89 2.93 12.24 20.57
CA GLU A 89 2.01 12.13 21.70
C GLU A 89 1.23 10.80 21.67
N VAL A 90 1.10 10.18 20.50
CA VAL A 90 0.37 8.92 20.29
C VAL A 90 1.26 7.79 19.79
N ALA A 91 2.58 8.01 19.67
CA ALA A 91 3.50 7.09 19.01
C ALA A 91 3.50 5.69 19.63
N VAL A 92 3.50 5.60 20.96
CA VAL A 92 3.52 4.32 21.70
C VAL A 92 2.22 3.54 21.48
N GLU A 93 1.08 4.23 21.62
CA GLU A 93 -0.25 3.64 21.44
C GLU A 93 -0.46 3.18 19.99
N LEU A 94 -0.15 4.05 19.03
CA LEU A 94 -0.23 3.75 17.61
C LEU A 94 0.65 2.56 17.24
N ALA A 95 1.89 2.50 17.73
CA ALA A 95 2.79 1.38 17.47
C ALA A 95 2.25 0.06 18.07
N SER A 96 1.63 0.11 19.26
CA SER A 96 0.96 -1.05 19.85
C SER A 96 -0.23 -1.51 18.99
N SER A 97 -1.12 -0.61 18.62
CA SER A 97 -2.30 -0.91 17.78
C SER A 97 -1.91 -1.40 16.38
N ALA A 98 -0.81 -0.88 15.81
CA ALA A 98 -0.30 -1.32 14.53
C ALA A 98 0.24 -2.76 14.60
N ARG A 99 0.95 -3.12 15.68
CA ARG A 99 1.41 -4.50 15.92
C ARG A 99 0.24 -5.46 16.14
N GLU A 100 -0.77 -5.05 16.90
CA GLU A 100 -1.98 -5.86 17.14
C GLU A 100 -2.78 -6.09 15.86
N ARG A 101 -3.01 -5.04 15.07
CA ARG A 101 -3.76 -5.13 13.80
C ARG A 101 -2.97 -5.85 12.70
N GLY A 102 -1.64 -5.73 12.72
CA GLY A 102 -0.72 -6.31 11.75
C GLY A 102 -0.76 -5.67 10.35
N ARG A 103 -1.62 -4.67 10.13
CA ARG A 103 -1.78 -3.96 8.85
C ARG A 103 -2.18 -2.51 9.10
N VAL A 104 -1.53 -1.57 8.44
CA VAL A 104 -1.77 -0.12 8.57
C VAL A 104 -2.14 0.45 7.20
N ALA A 105 -3.14 1.33 7.17
CA ALA A 105 -3.53 2.10 6.00
C ALA A 105 -3.32 3.59 6.31
N LEU A 106 -2.36 4.21 5.62
CA LEU A 106 -2.10 5.65 5.72
C LEU A 106 -2.97 6.41 4.71
N PHE A 107 -3.68 7.41 5.19
CA PHE A 107 -4.51 8.28 4.36
C PHE A 107 -3.88 9.68 4.29
N PHE A 108 -3.87 10.23 3.09
CA PHE A 108 -3.34 11.56 2.80
C PHE A 108 -4.42 12.39 2.13
N GLY A 109 -4.52 13.66 2.52
CA GLY A 109 -5.38 14.62 1.82
C GLY A 109 -4.86 14.99 0.44
N GLU A 110 -5.69 15.69 -0.32
CA GLU A 110 -5.29 16.28 -1.59
C GLU A 110 -4.64 17.67 -1.37
N ARG A 111 -4.17 18.29 -2.47
CA ARG A 111 -3.48 19.58 -2.41
C ARG A 111 -4.34 20.70 -1.80
N GLU A 112 -5.61 20.75 -2.18
CA GLU A 112 -6.53 21.83 -1.83
C GLU A 112 -7.41 21.48 -0.64
N LYS A 113 -7.70 20.19 -0.43
CA LYS A 113 -8.55 19.68 0.65
C LYS A 113 -7.87 18.64 1.53
N GLY A 114 -7.96 18.86 2.83
CA GLY A 114 -7.55 17.87 3.82
C GLY A 114 -8.54 16.72 3.96
N LEU A 115 -8.16 15.66 4.67
CA LEU A 115 -9.04 14.51 4.95
C LEU A 115 -10.36 14.89 5.64
N PHE A 116 -10.35 15.92 6.49
CA PHE A 116 -11.57 16.43 7.13
C PHE A 116 -12.56 17.00 6.12
N GLU A 117 -12.07 17.72 5.13
CA GLU A 117 -12.92 18.34 4.09
C GLU A 117 -13.43 17.27 3.12
N LEU A 118 -12.57 16.35 2.69
CA LEU A 118 -12.98 15.19 1.88
C LEU A 118 -14.05 14.34 2.59
N ALA A 119 -13.87 14.06 3.88
CA ALA A 119 -14.87 13.36 4.67
C ALA A 119 -16.19 14.12 4.75
N ALA A 120 -16.15 15.43 5.02
CA ALA A 120 -17.34 16.26 5.14
C ALA A 120 -18.14 16.34 3.82
N GLU A 121 -17.47 16.42 2.67
CA GLU A 121 -18.11 16.41 1.35
C GLU A 121 -18.88 15.11 1.07
N GLU A 122 -18.42 14.00 1.65
CA GLU A 122 -19.06 12.70 1.55
C GLU A 122 -20.03 12.41 2.71
N GLY A 123 -20.29 13.40 3.58
CA GLY A 123 -21.15 13.27 4.75
C GLY A 123 -20.60 12.31 5.82
N LEU A 124 -19.27 12.15 5.88
CA LEU A 124 -18.56 11.33 6.85
C LEU A 124 -18.01 12.19 7.98
N ASN A 125 -17.87 11.59 9.16
CA ASN A 125 -17.13 12.20 10.26
C ASN A 125 -15.71 11.61 10.30
N ALA A 126 -14.70 12.38 9.89
CA ALA A 126 -13.31 11.92 9.88
C ALA A 126 -12.85 11.35 11.24
N MET A 127 -13.34 11.92 12.36
CA MET A 127 -12.97 11.45 13.71
C MET A 127 -13.53 10.06 14.05
N GLU A 128 -14.55 9.60 13.32
CA GLU A 128 -15.14 8.26 13.47
C GLU A 128 -14.57 7.26 12.44
N GLU A 129 -14.10 7.76 11.29
CA GLU A 129 -13.59 6.92 10.19
C GLU A 129 -12.13 6.50 10.36
N PHE A 130 -11.32 7.27 11.09
CA PHE A 130 -9.90 6.99 11.33
C PHE A 130 -9.64 6.57 12.78
N ASP A 131 -8.85 5.52 12.97
CA ASP A 131 -8.39 5.11 14.30
C ASP A 131 -7.46 6.17 14.91
N TYR A 132 -6.66 6.81 14.05
CA TYR A 132 -5.79 7.93 14.41
C TYR A 132 -5.83 9.02 13.34
N ILE A 133 -5.82 10.28 13.75
CA ILE A 133 -5.51 11.41 12.86
C ILE A 133 -4.28 12.12 13.42
N VAL A 134 -3.15 12.04 12.71
CA VAL A 134 -1.85 12.48 13.21
C VAL A 134 -1.28 13.66 12.42
N ASN A 135 -0.65 14.58 13.16
CA ASN A 135 0.22 15.59 12.61
C ASN A 135 1.67 15.09 12.65
N LEU A 136 2.22 14.82 11.46
CA LEU A 136 3.57 14.28 11.28
C LEU A 136 4.66 15.36 11.35
N VAL A 137 4.32 16.62 11.04
CA VAL A 137 5.26 17.74 11.00
C VAL A 137 4.69 18.94 11.77
N PRO A 138 4.66 18.87 13.12
CA PRO A 138 4.25 20.00 13.94
C PRO A 138 5.14 21.21 13.66
N LYS A 139 4.55 22.41 13.61
CA LYS A 139 5.25 23.67 13.31
C LYS A 139 5.98 23.64 11.95
N GLN A 140 5.39 22.99 10.94
CA GLN A 140 5.88 23.07 9.57
C GLN A 140 6.14 24.53 9.16
N GLY A 141 7.29 24.78 8.53
CA GLY A 141 7.67 26.12 8.08
C GLY A 141 7.05 26.52 6.73
N SER A 142 6.38 25.59 6.05
CA SER A 142 5.65 25.82 4.81
C SER A 142 4.14 25.94 5.08
N PHE A 143 3.42 26.60 4.18
CA PHE A 143 1.96 26.68 4.24
C PHE A 143 1.30 25.30 4.02
N THR A 144 1.85 24.52 3.08
CA THR A 144 1.43 23.15 2.79
C THR A 144 2.63 22.21 2.70
N ILE A 145 2.39 20.92 2.99
CA ILE A 145 3.29 19.82 2.65
C ILE A 145 2.56 19.03 1.58
N ARG A 146 3.17 18.88 0.41
CA ARG A 146 2.52 18.17 -0.70
C ARG A 146 2.53 16.67 -0.45
N THR A 147 1.64 15.93 -1.10
CA THR A 147 1.50 14.49 -0.89
C THR A 147 2.81 13.75 -1.19
N GLU A 148 3.56 14.14 -2.22
CA GLU A 148 4.86 13.56 -2.57
C GLU A 148 5.96 13.79 -1.51
N GLU A 149 5.80 14.81 -0.67
CA GLU A 149 6.67 15.10 0.48
C GLU A 149 6.16 14.39 1.75
N ALA A 150 4.83 14.37 1.94
CA ALA A 150 4.19 13.78 3.11
C ALA A 150 4.35 12.26 3.17
N VAL A 151 4.26 11.56 2.03
CA VAL A 151 4.41 10.10 1.95
C VAL A 151 5.76 9.62 2.50
N PRO A 152 6.93 10.10 2.03
CA PRO A 152 8.21 9.65 2.58
C PRO A 152 8.40 10.05 4.06
N ILE A 153 7.90 11.21 4.48
CA ILE A 153 7.92 11.62 5.90
C ILE A 153 7.12 10.63 6.76
N ALA A 154 5.90 10.30 6.34
CA ALA A 154 5.04 9.36 7.06
C ALA A 154 5.69 7.99 7.16
N LEU A 155 6.19 7.45 6.05
CA LEU A 155 6.81 6.13 6.03
C LEU A 155 8.07 6.07 6.89
N ALA A 156 8.92 7.10 6.87
CA ALA A 156 10.11 7.17 7.72
C ALA A 156 9.77 7.24 9.21
N LEU A 157 8.76 8.03 9.58
CA LEU A 157 8.32 8.14 10.97
C LEU A 157 7.62 6.87 11.45
N LEU A 158 6.80 6.23 10.61
CA LEU A 158 6.18 4.95 10.95
C LEU A 158 7.23 3.85 11.08
N ASP A 159 8.19 3.77 10.16
CA ASP A 159 9.32 2.83 10.27
C ASP A 159 10.05 3.03 11.60
N PHE A 160 10.37 4.27 11.98
CA PHE A 160 11.05 4.58 13.23
C PHE A 160 10.27 4.12 14.50
N ILE A 161 8.94 4.26 14.53
CA ILE A 161 8.15 3.87 15.73
C ILE A 161 7.73 2.39 15.73
N LEU A 162 7.75 1.74 14.56
CA LEU A 162 7.39 0.33 14.41
C LEU A 162 8.60 -0.60 14.42
N ALA A 163 9.79 -0.07 14.12
CA ALA A 163 11.05 -0.79 14.29
C ALA A 163 11.19 -1.26 15.75
N ASP A 164 11.67 -2.48 15.89
CA ASP A 164 12.04 -3.08 17.19
C ASP A 164 13.38 -2.53 17.70
#